data_AF-A0A1S3QD57-F1
#
_entry.id   AF-A0A1S3QD57-F1
#
_cell.length_a   1.000
_cell.length_b   1.000
_cell.length_c   1.000
_cell.angle_alpha   90.00
_cell.angle_beta   90.00
_cell.angle_gamma   90.00
#
_symmetry.space_group_name_H-M   'P 1'
#
loop_
_entity.id
_entity.type
_entity.pdbx_description
1 polymer ?
#
loop_
_entity_poly.entity_id
_entity_poly.type
_entity_poly.pdbx_seq_one_letter_code
_entity_poly.pdbx_strand_id
1 'polypeptide(L)'
;IVHRYDIVLIQEVRDTDLSATNKLMQHVNKGLSPYRYRHIVSEELGRSTYTERYLYLYREDTVSVAKNYTYDDGCEPCGTDTFIREPFIVMFSSNYTAVRNFVLIPQHTSPDSAVKEVDALYDVATDVRARWNTNVTIQHTHTNKHRYRHAHTHSPL
;
A
#
# COMPACT_ATOMS: atom_id res chain seq x y z
N ILE A 1 -16.07 -8.87 5.62
CA ILE A 1 -14.70 -9.21 5.11
C ILE A 1 -13.63 -8.53 5.97
N VAL A 2 -13.66 -7.20 6.15
CA VAL A 2 -12.69 -6.45 6.98
C VAL A 2 -12.56 -6.99 8.42
N HIS A 3 -13.68 -7.30 9.09
CA HIS A 3 -13.69 -7.78 10.48
C HIS A 3 -12.94 -9.11 10.76
N ARG A 4 -12.43 -9.78 9.72
CA ARG A 4 -11.67 -11.03 9.82
C ARG A 4 -10.17 -10.81 10.06
N TYR A 5 -9.68 -9.57 9.95
CA TYR A 5 -8.26 -9.27 9.94
C TYR A 5 -7.94 -8.16 10.94
N ASP A 6 -6.81 -8.29 11.66
CA ASP A 6 -6.35 -7.24 12.58
C ASP A 6 -5.71 -6.06 11.84
N ILE A 7 -5.15 -6.30 10.65
CA ILE A 7 -4.62 -5.29 9.72
C ILE A 7 -5.10 -5.64 8.31
N VAL A 8 -5.60 -4.64 7.58
CA VAL A 8 -5.99 -4.74 6.17
C VAL A 8 -5.27 -3.64 5.39
N LEU A 9 -4.56 -4.02 4.33
CA LEU A 9 -4.06 -3.10 3.32
C LEU A 9 -5.05 -3.06 2.15
N ILE A 10 -5.46 -1.85 1.76
CA ILE A 10 -6.24 -1.59 0.54
C ILE A 10 -5.36 -0.76 -0.40
N GLN A 11 -5.28 -1.22 -1.66
CA GLN A 11 -4.51 -0.60 -2.74
C GLN A 11 -5.47 -0.05 -3.81
N GLU A 12 -4.94 0.70 -4.78
CA GLU A 12 -5.72 1.37 -5.82
C GLU A 12 -6.79 2.34 -5.25
N VAL A 13 -6.55 2.93 -4.07
CA VAL A 13 -7.51 3.87 -3.48
C VAL A 13 -7.45 5.20 -4.23
N ARG A 14 -8.52 5.54 -4.95
CA ARG A 14 -8.65 6.80 -5.69
C ARG A 14 -9.73 7.65 -5.04
N ASP A 15 -9.33 8.41 -4.03
CA ASP A 15 -10.22 9.11 -3.10
C ASP A 15 -9.61 10.44 -2.67
N THR A 16 -9.66 11.44 -3.55
CA THR A 16 -8.95 12.72 -3.43
C THR A 16 -9.28 13.49 -2.15
N ASP A 17 -10.52 13.39 -1.68
CA ASP A 17 -11.04 14.09 -0.49
C ASP A 17 -11.27 13.17 0.71
N LEU A 18 -10.83 11.90 0.62
CA LEU A 18 -11.05 10.85 1.62
C LEU A 18 -12.53 10.55 1.91
N SER A 19 -13.47 10.99 1.08
CA SER A 19 -14.91 10.80 1.33
C SER A 19 -15.32 9.33 1.28
N ALA A 20 -14.74 8.53 0.38
CA ALA A 20 -15.01 7.09 0.30
C ALA A 20 -14.40 6.35 1.50
N THR A 21 -13.19 6.73 1.90
CA THR A 21 -12.49 6.21 3.08
C THR A 21 -13.29 6.48 4.34
N ASN A 22 -13.80 7.70 4.51
CA ASN A 22 -14.66 8.07 5.63
C ASN A 22 -15.96 7.24 5.67
N LYS A 23 -16.62 7.06 4.51
CA LYS A 23 -17.81 6.19 4.41
C LYS A 23 -17.48 4.74 4.76
N LEU A 24 -16.34 4.22 4.32
CA LEU A 24 -15.88 2.87 4.66
C LEU A 24 -15.69 2.74 6.18
N MET A 25 -14.97 3.67 6.81
CA MET A 25 -14.71 3.65 8.25
C MET A 25 -16.01 3.75 9.07
N GLN A 26 -16.98 4.55 8.62
CA GLN A 26 -18.31 4.60 9.24
C GLN A 26 -18.98 3.23 9.20
N HIS A 27 -18.94 2.52 8.07
CA HIS A 27 -19.55 1.20 7.95
C HIS A 27 -18.81 0.13 8.76
N VAL A 28 -17.47 0.13 8.72
CA VAL A 28 -16.63 -0.83 9.46
C VAL A 28 -16.82 -0.69 10.98
N ASN A 29 -16.99 0.54 11.47
CA ASN A 29 -17.19 0.82 12.89
C ASN A 29 -18.67 0.94 13.30
N LYS A 30 -19.62 0.63 12.40
CA LYS A 30 -21.06 0.69 12.70
C LYS A 30 -21.53 -0.54 13.46
N GLY A 31 -22.48 -0.34 14.37
CA GLY A 31 -23.23 -1.41 15.03
C GLY A 31 -22.58 -1.91 16.33
N LEU A 32 -22.95 -3.12 16.74
CA LEU A 32 -22.54 -3.75 17.99
C LEU A 32 -21.25 -4.58 17.87
N SER A 33 -20.50 -4.42 16.78
CA SER A 33 -19.20 -5.08 16.63
C SER A 33 -18.30 -4.66 17.81
N PRO A 34 -17.70 -5.61 18.55
CA PRO A 34 -16.75 -5.27 19.61
C PRO A 34 -15.47 -4.66 19.04
N TYR A 35 -15.22 -4.86 17.74
CA TYR A 35 -14.00 -4.42 17.09
C TYR A 35 -14.10 -2.98 16.61
N ARG A 36 -13.14 -2.17 17.05
CA ARG A 36 -12.92 -0.80 16.58
C ARG A 36 -11.72 -0.75 15.66
N TYR A 37 -11.92 -0.16 14.49
CA TYR A 37 -10.88 0.02 13.48
C TYR A 37 -10.48 1.48 13.41
N ARG A 38 -9.16 1.69 13.32
CA ARG A 38 -8.53 2.94 12.92
C ARG A 38 -7.95 2.78 11.53
N HIS A 39 -7.51 3.88 10.93
CA HIS A 39 -6.85 3.85 9.63
C HIS A 39 -5.67 4.82 9.57
N ILE A 40 -4.79 4.58 8.60
CA ILE A 40 -3.76 5.51 8.14
C ILE A 40 -3.67 5.41 6.61
N VAL A 41 -3.51 6.54 5.95
CA VAL A 41 -3.52 6.66 4.49
C VAL A 41 -2.29 7.41 4.02
N SER A 42 -1.75 7.01 2.87
CA SER A 42 -0.65 7.74 2.20
C SER A 42 -1.16 9.03 1.54
N GLU A 43 -0.22 9.87 1.12
CA GLU A 43 -0.42 10.83 0.03
C GLU A 43 -0.79 10.14 -1.30
N GLU A 44 -1.11 10.97 -2.29
CA GLU A 44 -1.34 10.52 -3.66
C GLU A 44 -0.03 10.14 -4.34
N LEU A 45 0.04 8.90 -4.82
CA LEU A 45 1.22 8.30 -5.42
C LEU A 45 0.94 7.98 -6.88
N GLY A 46 1.86 8.36 -7.77
CA GLY A 46 1.70 8.17 -9.21
C GLY A 46 2.44 9.23 -10.01
N ARG A 47 3.16 8.79 -11.05
CA ARG A 47 3.90 9.68 -11.97
C ARG A 47 3.05 10.49 -12.95
N SER A 48 1.72 10.36 -12.89
CA SER A 48 0.80 10.99 -13.84
C SER A 48 -0.39 11.57 -13.11
N THR A 49 -1.35 12.15 -13.84
CA THR A 49 -2.64 12.56 -13.26
C THR A 49 -3.46 11.39 -12.72
N TYR A 50 -3.09 10.16 -13.06
CA TYR A 50 -3.61 8.97 -12.44
C TYR A 50 -2.78 8.64 -11.19
N THR A 51 -3.29 9.05 -10.03
CA THR A 51 -2.72 8.75 -8.72
C THR A 51 -3.59 7.77 -7.93
N GLU A 52 -2.97 7.05 -7.01
CA GLU A 52 -3.58 6.10 -6.07
C GLU A 52 -3.04 6.34 -4.65
N ARG A 53 -3.72 5.83 -3.63
CA ARG A 53 -3.25 5.82 -2.24
C ARG A 53 -3.14 4.39 -1.71
N TYR A 54 -2.27 4.20 -0.73
CA TYR A 54 -2.31 3.05 0.17
C TYR A 54 -3.15 3.39 1.40
N LEU A 55 -4.06 2.49 1.78
CA LEU A 55 -4.90 2.64 2.98
C LEU A 55 -4.73 1.42 3.86
N TYR A 56 -4.24 1.63 5.09
CA TYR A 56 -4.25 0.63 6.13
C TYR A 56 -5.46 0.84 7.04
N LEU A 57 -6.24 -0.22 7.27
CA LEU A 57 -7.19 -0.31 8.37
C LEU A 57 -6.61 -1.27 9.41
N TYR A 58 -6.76 -0.96 10.68
CA TYR A 58 -6.25 -1.82 11.74
C TYR A 58 -7.13 -1.78 12.98
N ARG A 59 -7.24 -2.92 13.67
CA ARG A 59 -8.03 -3.06 14.90
C ARG A 59 -7.25 -2.48 16.07
N GLU A 60 -7.77 -1.40 16.67
CA GLU A 60 -7.06 -0.58 17.64
C GLU A 60 -6.72 -1.33 18.94
N ASP A 61 -7.50 -2.34 19.30
CA ASP A 61 -7.26 -3.15 20.50
C ASP A 61 -6.10 -4.15 20.34
N THR A 62 -5.65 -4.40 19.11
CA THR A 62 -4.65 -5.45 18.79
C THR A 62 -3.31 -4.90 18.35
N VAL A 63 -3.32 -3.78 17.62
CA VAL A 63 -2.12 -3.16 17.07
C VAL A 63 -2.26 -1.64 17.05
N SER A 64 -1.13 -0.95 17.10
CA SER A 64 -1.04 0.50 16.91
C SER A 64 0.04 0.85 15.90
N VAL A 65 -0.11 1.99 15.21
CA VAL A 65 0.94 2.53 14.34
C VAL A 65 2.02 3.17 15.21
N ALA A 66 3.23 2.64 15.14
CA ALA A 66 4.38 3.17 15.87
C ALA A 66 5.09 4.26 15.05
N LYS A 67 5.32 4.01 13.76
CA LYS A 67 6.00 4.91 12.81
C LYS A 67 5.48 4.65 11.40
N ASN A 68 5.60 5.64 10.53
CA ASN A 68 5.34 5.50 9.11
C ASN A 68 6.18 6.52 8.31
N TYR A 69 6.41 6.22 7.03
CA TYR A 69 6.94 7.15 6.04
C TYR A 69 6.71 6.57 4.64
N THR A 70 6.73 7.44 3.65
CA THR A 70 6.79 7.03 2.24
C THR A 70 8.25 6.99 1.83
N TYR A 71 8.64 5.89 1.19
CA TYR A 71 9.98 5.75 0.64
C TYR A 71 10.18 6.74 -0.51
N ASP A 72 11.38 7.26 -0.67
CA ASP A 72 11.75 8.17 -1.75
C ASP A 72 13.13 7.73 -2.23
N ASP A 73 13.19 7.18 -3.45
CA ASP A 73 14.43 6.73 -4.07
C ASP A 73 15.07 7.80 -4.97
N GLY A 74 14.52 9.01 -4.95
CA GLY A 74 15.11 10.19 -5.54
C GLY A 74 14.16 11.01 -6.39
N CYS A 75 14.76 11.88 -7.18
CA CYS A 75 14.07 12.93 -7.93
C CYS A 75 13.22 12.37 -9.08
N GLU A 76 11.88 12.54 -9.01
CA GLU A 76 11.00 12.14 -10.12
C GLU A 76 11.28 12.93 -11.42
N PRO A 77 11.54 14.26 -11.39
CA PRO A 77 11.89 15.03 -12.59
C PRO A 77 13.20 14.60 -13.27
N CYS A 78 14.10 13.97 -12.51
CA CYS A 78 15.41 13.54 -12.97
C CYS A 78 15.38 12.16 -13.65
N GLY A 79 14.25 11.44 -13.56
CA GLY A 79 14.06 10.13 -14.17
C GLY A 79 14.79 8.98 -13.46
N THR A 80 15.32 9.23 -12.26
CA THR A 80 16.00 8.20 -11.46
C THR A 80 15.05 7.37 -10.62
N ASP A 81 13.83 7.87 -10.40
CA ASP A 81 12.79 7.18 -9.64
C ASP A 81 12.48 5.79 -10.25
N THR A 82 12.43 4.78 -9.40
CA THR A 82 12.14 3.38 -9.76
C THR A 82 10.67 3.02 -9.65
N PHE A 83 9.96 3.58 -8.68
CA PHE A 83 8.60 3.18 -8.35
C PHE A 83 7.58 4.05 -9.07
N ILE A 84 6.53 3.46 -9.67
CA ILE A 84 5.39 4.29 -10.11
C ILE A 84 4.58 4.79 -8.91
N ARG A 85 4.56 4.01 -7.83
CA ARG A 85 3.96 4.34 -6.55
C ARG A 85 4.90 3.90 -5.45
N GLU A 86 5.48 4.87 -4.79
CA GLU A 86 6.45 4.71 -3.74
C GLU A 86 5.84 3.93 -2.56
N PRO A 87 6.55 2.96 -1.97
CA PRO A 87 6.03 2.21 -0.83
C PRO A 87 5.69 3.11 0.37
N PHE A 88 4.43 3.08 0.82
CA PHE A 88 4.00 3.71 2.07
C PHE A 88 4.21 2.77 3.26
N ILE A 89 5.33 2.91 3.94
CA ILE A 89 5.83 1.96 4.93
C ILE A 89 5.25 2.26 6.30
N VAL A 90 4.70 1.24 6.96
CA VAL A 90 4.09 1.37 8.29
C VAL A 90 4.67 0.35 9.25
N MET A 91 5.20 0.84 10.38
CA MET A 91 5.56 0.02 11.52
C MET A 91 4.36 -0.09 12.47
N PHE A 92 3.95 -1.33 12.73
CA PHE A 92 2.94 -1.65 13.74
C PHE A 92 3.60 -2.19 15.01
N SER A 93 3.02 -1.82 16.15
CA SER A 93 3.34 -2.41 17.45
C SER A 93 2.20 -3.29 17.93
N SER A 94 2.52 -4.46 18.48
CA SER A 94 1.53 -5.38 19.06
C SER A 94 2.04 -6.08 20.29
N ASN A 95 1.18 -6.14 21.32
CA ASN A 95 1.47 -6.92 22.52
C ASN A 95 0.99 -8.38 22.45
N TYR A 96 0.30 -8.75 21.37
CA TYR A 96 -0.34 -10.06 21.20
C TYR A 96 0.46 -11.02 20.32
N THR A 97 1.57 -10.57 19.75
CA THR A 97 2.44 -11.40 18.91
C THR A 97 3.84 -11.52 19.53
N ALA A 98 4.60 -12.53 19.12
CA ALA A 98 5.99 -12.68 19.56
C ALA A 98 6.88 -11.51 19.10
N VAL A 99 6.54 -10.91 17.96
CA VAL A 99 7.28 -9.78 17.38
C VAL A 99 6.58 -8.48 17.78
N ARG A 100 7.16 -7.76 18.76
CA ARG A 100 6.52 -6.55 19.31
C ARG A 100 6.38 -5.42 18.30
N ASN A 101 7.35 -5.25 17.41
CA ASN A 101 7.32 -4.27 16.34
C ASN A 101 7.61 -4.96 15.02
N PHE A 102 6.74 -4.78 14.04
CA PHE A 102 6.93 -5.31 12.69
C PHE A 102 6.56 -4.26 11.66
N VAL A 103 7.25 -4.30 10.52
CA VAL A 103 7.06 -3.34 9.43
C VAL A 103 6.34 -4.03 8.28
N LEU A 104 5.35 -3.35 7.72
CA LEU A 104 4.72 -3.72 6.46
C LEU A 104 5.16 -2.73 5.39
N ILE A 105 5.74 -3.26 4.31
CA ILE A 105 6.09 -2.53 3.09
C ILE A 105 5.08 -2.93 2.01
N PRO A 106 4.15 -2.05 1.61
CA PRO A 106 3.21 -2.37 0.54
C PRO A 106 3.88 -2.19 -0.82
N GLN A 107 3.59 -3.09 -1.76
CA GLN A 107 3.97 -2.90 -3.16
C GLN A 107 2.80 -3.22 -4.09
N HIS A 108 2.32 -2.17 -4.79
CA HIS A 108 1.46 -2.29 -5.95
C HIS A 108 2.29 -2.06 -7.22
N THR A 109 2.75 -3.12 -7.89
CA THR A 109 3.65 -2.90 -9.04
C THR A 109 2.94 -2.41 -10.28
N SER A 110 3.64 -1.63 -11.11
CA SER A 110 3.25 -1.47 -12.51
C SER A 110 3.59 -2.72 -13.33
N PRO A 111 2.68 -3.26 -14.17
CA PRO A 111 3.00 -4.40 -15.03
C PRO A 111 4.22 -4.14 -15.93
N ASP A 112 4.35 -2.91 -16.44
CA ASP A 112 5.42 -2.53 -17.38
C ASP A 112 6.79 -2.38 -16.68
N SER A 113 6.81 -2.22 -15.36
CA SER A 113 8.02 -2.00 -14.54
C SER A 113 8.21 -3.04 -13.44
N ALA A 114 7.42 -4.11 -13.41
CA ALA A 114 7.30 -5.01 -12.26
C ALA A 114 8.63 -5.62 -11.82
N VAL A 115 9.47 -6.03 -12.78
CA VAL A 115 10.80 -6.61 -12.46
C VAL A 115 11.68 -5.57 -11.77
N LYS A 116 11.74 -4.34 -12.30
CA LYS A 116 12.55 -3.26 -11.75
C LYS A 116 12.08 -2.87 -10.34
N GLU A 117 10.77 -2.74 -10.17
CA GLU A 117 10.17 -2.36 -8.88
C GLU A 117 10.33 -3.44 -7.81
N VAL A 118 10.20 -4.73 -8.19
CA VAL A 118 10.42 -5.84 -7.24
C VAL A 118 11.88 -5.93 -6.82
N ASP A 119 12.82 -5.76 -7.74
CA ASP A 119 14.25 -5.75 -7.44
C ASP A 119 14.61 -4.63 -6.45
N ALA A 120 14.05 -3.44 -6.67
CA ALA A 120 14.25 -2.28 -5.79
C ALA A 120 13.64 -2.44 -4.37
N LEU A 121 12.73 -3.40 -4.13
CA LEU A 121 12.23 -3.66 -2.77
C LEU A 121 13.35 -4.11 -1.81
N TYR A 122 14.45 -4.65 -2.34
CA TYR A 122 15.63 -4.94 -1.53
C TYR A 122 16.22 -3.67 -0.90
N ASP A 123 16.32 -2.59 -1.68
CA ASP A 123 16.84 -1.30 -1.21
C ASP A 123 15.89 -0.67 -0.19
N VAL A 124 14.57 -0.79 -0.41
CA VAL A 124 13.55 -0.36 0.56
C VAL A 124 13.71 -1.10 1.89
N ALA A 125 13.86 -2.43 1.84
CA ALA A 125 14.05 -3.22 3.05
C ALA A 125 15.36 -2.87 3.78
N THR A 126 16.41 -2.51 3.03
CA THR A 126 17.69 -2.07 3.57
C THR A 126 17.57 -0.69 4.22
N ASP A 127 16.87 0.27 3.60
CA ASP A 127 16.58 1.58 4.18
C ASP A 127 15.78 1.45 5.48
N VAL A 128 14.72 0.64 5.51
CA VAL A 128 13.93 0.42 6.73
C VAL A 128 14.80 -0.15 7.86
N ARG A 129 15.67 -1.13 7.56
CA ARG A 129 16.59 -1.72 8.54
C ARG A 129 17.57 -0.67 9.08
N ALA A 130 18.15 0.14 8.21
CA ALA A 130 19.09 1.20 8.59
C ALA A 130 18.40 2.29 9.42
N ARG A 131 17.20 2.70 9.00
CA ARG A 131 16.44 3.79 9.61
C ARG A 131 15.86 3.43 10.97
N TRP A 132 15.39 2.19 11.15
CA TRP A 132 14.62 1.78 12.33
C TRP A 132 15.21 0.62 13.13
N ASN A 133 16.33 0.04 12.71
CA ASN A 133 17.01 -1.08 13.40
C ASN A 133 16.05 -2.25 13.72
N THR A 134 15.26 -2.68 12.74
CA THR A 134 14.19 -3.69 12.90
C THR A 134 14.23 -4.76 11.81
N ASN A 135 13.64 -5.93 12.10
CA ASN A 135 13.28 -6.92 11.08
C ASN A 135 12.07 -6.44 10.27
N VAL A 136 12.04 -6.78 8.97
CA VAL A 136 11.12 -6.20 7.97
C VAL A 136 10.33 -7.30 7.26
N THR A 137 9.02 -7.08 7.07
CA THR A 137 8.16 -7.96 6.27
C THR A 137 7.62 -7.20 5.05
N ILE A 138 7.76 -7.79 3.87
CA ILE A 138 7.31 -7.20 2.60
C ILE A 138 5.95 -7.80 2.22
N GLN A 139 4.96 -6.95 1.92
CA GLN A 139 3.67 -7.36 1.37
C GLN A 139 3.58 -6.89 -0.09
N HIS A 140 3.81 -7.83 -1.01
CA HIS A 140 3.84 -7.55 -2.44
C HIS A 140 2.56 -8.03 -3.14
N THR A 141 2.06 -7.22 -4.07
CA THR A 141 1.03 -7.62 -5.04
C THR A 141 1.45 -7.28 -6.45
N HIS A 142 1.30 -8.27 -7.35
CA HIS A 142 1.57 -8.11 -8.78
C HIS A 142 0.25 -7.97 -9.54
N THR A 143 0.06 -6.85 -10.25
CA THR A 143 -1.07 -6.67 -11.17
C THR A 143 -0.62 -6.94 -12.60
N ASN A 144 -1.17 -7.98 -13.22
CA ASN A 144 -0.95 -8.28 -14.63
C ASN A 144 -2.08 -7.65 -15.46
N LYS A 145 -1.92 -6.39 -15.90
CA LYS A 145 -2.92 -5.71 -16.74
C LYS A 145 -2.69 -6.09 -18.22
N HIS A 146 -3.07 -7.31 -18.62
CA HIS A 146 -3.23 -7.60 -20.04
C HIS A 146 -4.43 -6.80 -20.59
N ARG A 147 -4.14 -5.69 -21.28
CA ARG A 147 -5.10 -4.99 -22.14
C ARG A 147 -5.56 -5.96 -23.24
N TYR A 148 -6.81 -6.41 -23.19
CA TYR A 148 -7.49 -6.91 -24.39
C TYR A 148 -7.64 -5.75 -25.37
N ARG A 149 -6.69 -5.63 -26.30
CA ARG A 149 -6.88 -4.84 -27.52
C ARG A 149 -7.76 -5.67 -28.45
N HIS A 150 -9.00 -5.26 -28.64
CA HIS A 150 -9.79 -5.73 -29.78
C HIS A 150 -9.06 -5.33 -31.06
N ALA A 151 -8.37 -6.28 -31.67
CA ALA A 151 -7.97 -6.22 -33.06
C ALA A 151 -8.98 -7.06 -33.85
N HIS A 152 -9.99 -6.40 -34.43
CA HIS A 152 -10.63 -6.94 -35.63
C HIS A 152 -10.56 -5.91 -36.75
N THR A 153 -9.61 -6.21 -37.61
CA THR A 153 -9.36 -5.74 -38.97
C THR A 153 -10.62 -5.74 -39.83
N HIS A 154 -10.70 -4.73 -40.68
CA HIS A 154 -11.65 -4.63 -41.80
C HIS A 154 -11.38 -5.68 -42.91
N SER A 155 -12.49 -6.26 -43.41
CA SER A 155 -12.83 -6.69 -44.79
C SER A 155 -12.10 -7.90 -45.44
N PRO A 156 -12.61 -8.51 -46.54
CA PRO A 156 -13.87 -8.28 -47.29
C PRO A 156 -14.71 -9.57 -47.61
N LEU A 157 -15.99 -9.39 -47.96
CA LEU A 157 -16.66 -9.88 -49.19
C LEU A 157 -18.04 -9.20 -49.30
#